data_AF-A0A1F9ZMW1-F1
#
_entry.id   AF-A0A1F9ZMW1-F1
#
_cell.length_a   1.000
_cell.length_b   1.000
_cell.length_c   1.000
_cell.angle_alpha   90.00
_cell.angle_beta   90.00
_cell.angle_gamma   90.00
#
_symmetry.space_group_name_H-M   'P 1'
#
loop_
_entity.id
_entity.type
_entity.pdbx_description
1 polymer ?
#
loop_
_entity_poly.entity_id
_entity_poly.type
_entity_poly.pdbx_seq_one_letter_code
_entity_poly.pdbx_strand_id
1 'polypeptide(L)'
;METGEIAQNALIKTYFGDSPYHEEAFLRWRETGGAPFNWAAFFIGSWWFFYKRNLWVGITLTLIRLIVASIGNPMVRDVIVIGISLFTGFMGNAMEYQRLENLLTEVEALDDVNRLAIVKRKGKPWTFVIVLFCLDVLISLYLFYRILA
;
A
#
# COMPACT_ATOMS: atom_id res chain seq x y z
N MET A 1 11.97 30.74 4.20
CA MET A 1 11.47 29.55 4.92
C MET A 1 10.00 29.30 4.61
N GLU A 2 9.13 30.32 4.63
CA GLU A 2 7.70 30.21 4.26
C GLU A 2 7.42 29.58 2.88
N THR A 3 8.21 29.86 1.86
CA THR A 3 7.98 29.35 0.50
C THR A 3 8.22 27.84 0.35
N GLY A 4 9.13 27.26 1.15
CA GLY A 4 9.44 25.82 1.11
C GLY A 4 8.35 24.98 1.77
N GLU A 5 7.81 25.46 2.89
CA GLU A 5 6.75 24.78 3.64
C GLU A 5 5.42 24.76 2.87
N ILE A 6 5.08 25.87 2.20
CA ILE A 6 3.88 25.96 1.34
C ILE A 6 3.98 24.98 0.16
N ALA A 7 5.15 24.87 -0.48
CA ALA A 7 5.37 23.94 -1.58
C ALA A 7 5.27 22.47 -1.12
N GLN A 8 5.83 22.15 0.06
CA GLN A 8 5.76 20.80 0.62
C GLN A 8 4.32 20.40 0.97
N ASN A 9 3.54 21.29 1.58
CA ASN A 9 2.14 21.03 1.91
C ASN A 9 1.29 20.82 0.64
N ALA A 10 1.57 21.54 -0.44
CA ALA A 10 0.90 21.33 -1.73
C ALA A 10 1.19 19.94 -2.32
N LEU A 11 2.42 19.42 -2.17
CA LEU A 11 2.80 18.08 -2.63
C LEU A 11 2.11 16.98 -1.80
N ILE A 12 2.05 17.14 -0.47
CA ILE A 12 1.36 16.20 0.43
C ILE A 12 -0.13 16.13 0.08
N LYS A 13 -0.79 17.29 -0.09
CA LYS A 13 -2.19 17.36 -0.53
C LYS A 13 -2.40 16.76 -1.91
N THR A 14 -1.47 16.95 -2.84
CA THR A 14 -1.56 16.31 -4.17
C THR A 14 -1.45 14.79 -4.06
N TYR A 15 -0.67 14.26 -3.11
CA TYR A 15 -0.47 12.84 -2.92
C TYR A 15 -1.67 12.15 -2.25
N PHE A 16 -2.16 12.68 -1.12
CA PHE A 16 -3.28 12.10 -0.38
C PHE A 16 -4.66 12.51 -0.93
N GLY A 17 -4.70 13.56 -1.76
CA GLY A 17 -5.92 14.31 -2.04
C GLY A 17 -6.19 15.31 -0.92
N ASP A 18 -7.32 16.01 -1.02
CA ASP A 18 -7.76 16.99 -0.02
C ASP A 18 -8.30 16.30 1.25
N SER A 19 -7.42 15.55 1.93
CA SER A 19 -7.73 14.77 3.12
C SER A 19 -6.90 15.25 4.31
N PRO A 20 -7.46 16.14 5.15
CA PRO A 20 -6.78 16.63 6.35
C PRO A 20 -6.34 15.51 7.28
N TYR A 21 -7.14 14.44 7.38
CA TYR A 21 -6.84 13.27 8.19
C TYR A 21 -5.50 12.61 7.80
N HIS A 22 -5.25 12.41 6.51
CA HIS A 22 -4.02 11.76 6.06
C HIS A 22 -2.80 12.66 6.16
N GLU A 23 -2.99 13.97 5.96
CA GLU A 23 -1.94 14.98 6.17
C GLU A 23 -1.49 15.02 7.63
N GLU A 24 -2.42 15.17 8.58
CA GLU A 24 -2.11 15.18 10.02
C GLU A 24 -1.48 13.87 10.49
N ALA A 25 -1.97 12.73 9.99
CA ALA A 25 -1.43 11.42 10.35
C ALA A 25 0.00 11.21 9.82
N PHE A 26 0.31 11.73 8.63
CA PHE A 26 1.66 11.70 8.07
C PHE A 26 2.62 12.59 8.87
N LEU A 27 2.22 13.82 9.20
CA LEU A 27 3.03 14.74 10.01
C LEU A 27 3.31 14.15 11.39
N ARG A 28 2.30 13.59 12.06
CA ARG A 28 2.47 12.91 13.34
C ARG A 28 3.42 11.72 13.25
N TRP A 29 3.33 10.94 12.18
CA TRP A 29 4.26 9.84 11.95
C TRP A 29 5.69 10.34 11.76
N ARG A 30 5.90 11.47 11.07
CA ARG A 30 7.22 12.06 10.87
C ARG A 30 7.86 12.52 12.20
N GLU A 31 7.05 13.01 13.12
CA GLU A 31 7.49 13.46 14.45
C GLU A 31 7.73 12.30 15.43
N THR A 32 6.83 11.31 15.45
CA THR A 32 6.78 10.29 16.53
C THR A 32 7.18 8.89 16.08
N GLY A 33 7.24 8.64 14.77
CA GLY A 33 7.33 7.30 14.18
C GLY A 33 6.05 6.47 14.26
N GLY A 34 5.02 6.95 14.97
CA GLY A 34 3.77 6.23 15.18
C GLY A 34 2.79 6.40 14.03
N ALA A 35 2.49 5.31 13.31
CA ALA A 35 1.44 5.29 12.29
C ALA A 35 0.12 4.72 12.85
N PRO A 36 -1.05 5.32 12.53
CA PRO A 36 -2.34 4.76 12.92
C PRO A 36 -2.59 3.44 12.20
N PHE A 37 -3.41 2.57 12.80
CA PHE A 37 -3.80 1.31 12.19
C PHE A 37 -4.54 1.54 10.85
N ASN A 38 -4.12 0.83 9.82
CA ASN A 38 -4.70 0.92 8.48
C ASN A 38 -5.80 -0.13 8.30
N TRP A 39 -7.04 0.28 8.56
CA TRP A 39 -8.21 -0.58 8.38
C TRP A 39 -8.38 -1.09 6.95
N ALA A 40 -8.10 -0.25 5.94
CA ALA A 40 -8.21 -0.67 4.55
C ALA A 40 -7.20 -1.78 4.25
N ALA A 41 -5.95 -1.63 4.66
CA ALA A 41 -4.91 -2.62 4.50
C ALA A 41 -5.21 -3.92 5.27
N PHE A 42 -5.81 -3.83 6.46
CA PHE A 42 -6.19 -4.98 7.26
C PHE A 42 -7.21 -5.88 6.54
N PHE A 43 -8.30 -5.29 6.05
CA PHE A 43 -9.38 -6.05 5.39
C PHE A 43 -9.04 -6.46 3.95
N ILE A 44 -8.30 -5.60 3.23
CA ILE A 44 -8.01 -5.80 1.80
C ILE A 44 -6.68 -6.57 1.61
N GLY A 45 -5.83 -6.64 2.63
CA GLY A 45 -4.59 -7.40 2.63
C GLY A 45 -3.57 -6.89 1.61
N SER A 46 -2.95 -7.82 0.86
CA SER A 46 -1.93 -7.49 -0.15
C SER A 46 -2.45 -6.58 -1.27
N TRP A 47 -3.76 -6.58 -1.54
CA TRP A 47 -4.40 -5.73 -2.55
C TRP A 47 -4.27 -4.24 -2.26
N TRP A 48 -4.21 -3.86 -0.99
CA TRP A 48 -3.96 -2.48 -0.59
C TRP A 48 -2.59 -1.99 -1.09
N PHE A 49 -1.60 -2.86 -1.07
CA PHE A 49 -0.25 -2.53 -1.51
C PHE A 49 -0.18 -2.39 -3.03
N PHE A 50 -0.88 -3.21 -3.81
CA PHE A 50 -1.01 -3.01 -5.25
C PHE A 50 -1.66 -1.67 -5.58
N TYR A 51 -2.74 -1.35 -4.86
CA TYR A 51 -3.43 -0.07 -4.98
C TYR A 51 -2.52 1.14 -4.70
N LYS A 52 -1.66 1.05 -3.67
CA LYS A 52 -0.69 2.09 -3.30
C LYS A 52 0.65 2.00 -4.07
N ARG A 53 0.73 1.19 -5.14
CA ARG A 53 1.94 0.96 -5.96
C ARG A 53 3.14 0.40 -5.17
N ASN A 54 2.89 -0.26 -4.04
CA ASN A 54 3.89 -1.04 -3.32
C ASN A 54 3.96 -2.47 -3.87
N LEU A 55 4.37 -2.61 -5.13
CA LEU A 55 4.27 -3.89 -5.84
C LEU A 55 5.08 -5.00 -5.17
N TRP A 56 6.27 -4.71 -4.67
CA TRP A 56 7.12 -5.70 -4.01
C TRP A 56 6.43 -6.32 -2.79
N VAL A 57 5.87 -5.50 -1.91
CA VAL A 57 5.14 -5.98 -0.73
C VAL A 57 3.87 -6.73 -1.15
N GLY A 58 3.10 -6.18 -2.09
CA GLY A 58 1.89 -6.83 -2.62
C GLY A 58 2.17 -8.22 -3.18
N ILE A 59 3.18 -8.34 -4.07
CA ILE A 59 3.59 -9.61 -4.69
C ILE A 59 4.05 -10.60 -3.62
N THR A 60 4.90 -10.16 -2.69
CA THR A 60 5.45 -11.03 -1.65
C THR A 60 4.35 -11.64 -0.79
N LEU A 61 3.42 -10.82 -0.30
CA LEU A 61 2.31 -11.27 0.53
C LEU A 61 1.34 -12.18 -0.25
N THR A 62 1.08 -11.87 -1.53
CA THR A 62 0.26 -12.73 -2.40
C THR A 62 0.92 -14.08 -2.64
N LEU A 63 2.23 -14.12 -2.90
CA LEU A 63 2.95 -15.38 -3.09
C LEU A 63 2.95 -16.24 -1.82
N ILE A 64 3.20 -15.63 -0.65
CA ILE A 64 3.10 -16.34 0.64
C ILE A 64 1.70 -16.97 0.80
N ARG A 65 0.64 -16.18 0.53
CA ARG A 65 -0.74 -16.66 0.59
C ARG A 65 -0.99 -17.85 -0.35
N LEU A 66 -0.51 -17.78 -1.59
CA LEU A 66 -0.67 -18.84 -2.60
C LEU A 66 0.12 -20.12 -2.24
N ILE A 67 1.35 -19.98 -1.77
CA ILE A 67 2.17 -21.11 -1.31
C ILE A 67 1.45 -21.82 -0.16
N VAL A 68 0.95 -21.06 0.81
CA VAL A 68 0.25 -21.62 1.97
C VAL A 68 -1.07 -22.28 1.55
N ALA A 69 -1.81 -21.69 0.61
CA ALA A 69 -3.00 -22.30 0.04
C ALA A 69 -2.71 -23.67 -0.61
N SER A 70 -1.51 -23.85 -1.18
CA SER A 70 -1.10 -25.12 -1.82
C SER A 70 -0.77 -26.26 -0.84
N ILE A 71 -0.50 -25.96 0.44
CA ILE A 71 -0.12 -26.97 1.46
C ILE A 71 -1.33 -27.82 1.87
N GLY A 72 -2.56 -27.36 1.63
CA GLY A 72 -3.79 -28.12 1.90
C GLY A 72 -4.20 -28.19 3.38
N ASN A 73 -3.45 -27.60 4.32
CA ASN A 73 -3.83 -27.52 5.74
C ASN A 73 -4.64 -26.23 6.02
N PRO A 74 -5.95 -26.33 6.33
CA PRO A 74 -6.80 -25.15 6.52
C PRO A 74 -6.40 -24.28 7.71
N MET A 75 -5.97 -24.89 8.83
CA MET A 75 -5.61 -24.16 10.04
C MET A 75 -4.36 -23.30 9.83
N VAL A 76 -3.33 -23.86 9.18
CA VAL A 76 -2.10 -23.13 8.85
C VAL A 76 -2.42 -21.97 7.90
N ARG A 77 -3.30 -22.22 6.91
CA ARG A 77 -3.77 -21.18 5.99
C ARG A 77 -4.44 -20.03 6.72
N ASP A 78 -5.40 -20.31 7.57
CA ASP A 78 -6.20 -19.28 8.22
C ASP A 78 -5.36 -18.44 9.19
N VAL A 79 -4.44 -19.07 9.94
CA VAL A 79 -3.48 -18.37 10.81
C VAL A 79 -2.60 -17.42 10.00
N ILE A 80 -2.07 -17.87 8.86
CA ILE A 80 -1.21 -17.01 8.03
C ILE A 80 -2.00 -15.88 7.39
N VAL A 81 -3.24 -16.13 6.93
CA VAL A 81 -4.09 -15.07 6.36
C VAL A 81 -4.39 -14.00 7.41
N ILE A 82 -4.74 -14.39 8.65
CA ILE A 82 -4.96 -13.45 9.75
C ILE A 82 -3.65 -12.70 10.08
N GLY A 83 -2.52 -13.40 10.10
CA GLY A 83 -1.20 -12.78 10.30
C GLY A 83 -0.86 -11.75 9.24
N ILE A 84 -1.12 -12.04 7.96
CA ILE A 84 -0.96 -11.09 6.86
C ILE A 84 -1.87 -9.88 7.07
N SER A 85 -3.15 -10.08 7.38
CA SER A 85 -4.10 -8.98 7.65
C SER A 85 -3.63 -8.09 8.80
N LEU A 86 -3.19 -8.66 9.92
CA LEU A 86 -2.66 -7.90 11.05
C LEU A 86 -1.41 -7.11 10.64
N PHE A 87 -0.47 -7.78 9.97
CA PHE A 87 0.75 -7.14 9.46
C PHE A 87 0.43 -5.97 8.51
N THR A 88 -0.46 -6.17 7.53
CA THR A 88 -0.85 -5.11 6.59
C THR A 88 -1.57 -3.98 7.31
N GLY A 89 -2.39 -4.29 8.32
CA GLY A 89 -3.06 -3.30 9.17
C GLY A 89 -2.09 -2.42 9.95
N PHE A 90 -1.11 -3.01 10.64
CA PHE A 90 -0.13 -2.25 11.41
C PHE A 90 0.89 -1.51 10.53
N MET A 91 1.34 -2.13 9.44
CA MET A 91 2.42 -1.58 8.62
C MET A 91 1.96 -0.75 7.42
N GLY A 92 0.69 -0.86 7.02
CA GLY A 92 0.18 -0.27 5.78
C GLY A 92 0.40 1.24 5.70
N ASN A 93 0.03 1.97 6.76
CA ASN A 93 0.23 3.42 6.82
C ASN A 93 1.71 3.79 6.96
N ALA A 94 2.45 3.11 7.84
CA ALA A 94 3.89 3.38 8.02
C ALA A 94 4.67 3.23 6.70
N MET A 95 4.40 2.17 5.94
CA MET A 95 5.01 1.94 4.63
C MET A 95 4.60 2.96 3.57
N GLU A 96 3.35 3.43 3.61
CA GLU A 96 2.89 4.50 2.72
C GLU A 96 3.58 5.82 3.04
N TYR A 97 3.70 6.15 4.31
CA TYR A 97 4.35 7.38 4.78
C TYR A 97 5.83 7.39 4.49
N GLN A 98 6.53 6.27 4.71
CA GLN A 98 7.93 6.14 4.30
C GLN A 98 8.12 6.35 2.80
N ARG A 99 7.21 5.84 1.96
CA ARG A 99 7.26 6.09 0.52
C ARG A 99 7.04 7.56 0.19
N LEU A 100 6.11 8.22 0.86
CA LEU A 100 5.87 9.64 0.67
C LEU A 100 7.11 10.45 1.05
N GLU A 101 7.73 10.18 2.21
CA GLU A 101 8.95 10.87 2.62
C GLU A 101 10.07 10.69 1.59
N ASN A 102 10.32 9.45 1.14
CA ASN A 102 11.31 9.17 0.10
C ASN A 102 11.00 9.93 -1.20
N LEU A 103 9.71 10.01 -1.60
CA LEU A 103 9.29 10.77 -2.77
C LEU A 103 9.54 12.26 -2.59
N LEU A 104 9.25 12.82 -1.41
CA LEU A 104 9.49 14.23 -1.11
C LEU A 104 10.99 14.56 -1.18
N THR A 105 11.85 13.71 -0.61
CA THR A 105 13.31 13.85 -0.71
C THR A 105 13.81 13.75 -2.15
N GLU A 106 13.28 12.82 -2.95
CA GLU A 106 13.64 12.68 -4.37
C GLU A 106 13.30 13.93 -5.20
N VAL A 107 12.15 14.56 -4.93
CA VAL A 107 11.70 15.72 -5.71
C VAL A 107 12.25 17.05 -5.19
N GLU A 108 12.80 17.09 -3.97
CA GLU A 108 13.42 18.27 -3.37
C GLU A 108 14.57 18.83 -4.22
N ALA A 109 15.26 18.00 -5.00
CA ALA A 109 16.33 18.44 -5.90
C ALA A 109 15.84 18.94 -7.29
N LEU A 110 14.54 18.86 -7.58
CA LEU A 110 13.96 19.18 -8.91
C LEU A 110 13.26 20.56 -8.92
N ASP A 111 13.10 21.17 -10.10
CA ASP A 111 12.30 22.40 -10.27
C ASP A 111 10.80 22.18 -9.98
N ASP A 112 10.12 23.19 -9.41
CA ASP A 112 8.74 23.11 -8.89
C ASP A 112 7.70 22.58 -9.90
N VAL A 113 7.84 22.92 -11.19
CA VAL A 113 6.94 22.44 -12.25
C VAL A 113 7.07 20.92 -12.46
N ASN A 114 8.28 20.38 -12.33
CA ASN A 114 8.54 18.95 -12.47
C ASN A 114 8.08 18.17 -11.23
N ARG A 115 8.14 18.78 -10.03
CA ARG A 115 7.69 18.15 -8.77
C ARG A 115 6.21 17.78 -8.81
N LEU A 116 5.35 18.75 -9.15
CA LEU A 116 3.90 18.54 -9.23
C LEU A 116 3.50 17.53 -10.30
N ALA A 117 4.18 17.55 -11.46
CA ALA A 117 3.95 16.60 -12.53
C ALA A 117 4.27 15.16 -12.10
N ILE A 118 5.37 14.94 -11.37
CA ILE A 118 5.77 13.61 -10.88
C ILE A 118 4.76 13.08 -9.86
N VAL A 119 4.36 13.90 -8.88
CA VAL A 119 3.38 13.49 -7.87
C VAL A 119 2.02 13.17 -8.52
N LYS A 120 1.57 14.01 -9.45
CA LYS A 120 0.29 13.83 -10.17
C LYS A 120 0.29 12.60 -11.10
N ARG A 121 1.42 12.28 -11.74
CA ARG A 121 1.56 11.11 -12.63
C ARG A 121 1.58 9.77 -11.88
N LYS A 122 1.77 9.79 -10.55
CA LYS A 122 1.61 8.62 -9.67
C LYS A 122 0.14 8.34 -9.29
N GLY A 123 -0.81 8.61 -10.18
CA GLY A 123 -2.22 8.24 -10.03
C GLY A 123 -2.43 6.73 -9.75
N LYS A 124 -3.58 6.34 -9.22
CA LYS A 124 -3.77 4.97 -8.71
C LYS A 124 -3.87 3.95 -9.88
N PRO A 125 -3.13 2.83 -9.87
CA PRO A 125 -2.98 1.92 -11.01
C PRO A 125 -4.18 0.95 -11.16
N TRP A 126 -5.41 1.46 -11.09
CA TRP A 126 -6.63 0.64 -10.95
C TRP A 126 -6.76 -0.46 -12.01
N THR A 127 -6.49 -0.16 -13.28
CA THR A 127 -6.59 -1.14 -14.37
C THR A 127 -5.70 -2.35 -14.13
N PHE A 128 -4.45 -2.13 -13.72
CA PHE A 128 -3.51 -3.22 -13.44
C PHE A 128 -3.91 -4.01 -12.19
N VAL A 129 -4.38 -3.32 -11.14
CA VAL A 129 -4.84 -3.97 -9.89
C VAL A 129 -6.01 -4.91 -10.15
N ILE A 130 -6.97 -4.50 -10.98
CA ILE A 130 -8.14 -5.32 -11.34
C ILE A 130 -7.72 -6.59 -12.08
N VAL A 131 -6.82 -6.48 -13.06
CA VAL A 131 -6.32 -7.64 -13.82
C VAL A 131 -5.63 -8.64 -12.90
N LEU A 132 -4.75 -8.16 -12.01
CA LEU A 132 -4.09 -9.02 -11.02
C LEU A 132 -5.10 -9.68 -10.08
N PHE A 133 -6.11 -8.94 -9.63
CA PHE A 133 -7.15 -9.46 -8.75
C PHE A 133 -7.92 -10.60 -9.41
N CYS A 134 -8.36 -10.42 -10.66
CA CYS A 134 -9.03 -11.47 -11.41
C CYS A 134 -8.16 -12.73 -11.54
N LEU A 135 -6.87 -12.57 -11.87
CA LEU A 135 -5.94 -13.70 -11.97
C LEU A 135 -5.77 -14.44 -10.63
N ASP A 136 -5.61 -13.71 -9.53
CA ASP A 136 -5.46 -14.30 -8.20
C ASP A 136 -6.71 -15.07 -7.76
N VAL A 137 -7.90 -14.56 -8.05
CA VAL A 137 -9.16 -15.27 -7.80
C VAL A 137 -9.23 -16.57 -8.61
N LEU A 138 -8.92 -16.53 -9.91
CA LEU A 138 -8.93 -17.72 -10.76
C LEU A 138 -7.95 -18.79 -10.28
N ILE A 139 -6.71 -18.39 -9.92
CA ILE A 139 -5.71 -19.30 -9.37
C ILE A 139 -6.19 -19.89 -8.03
N SER A 140 -6.75 -19.07 -7.15
CA SER A 140 -7.25 -19.51 -5.84
C SER A 140 -8.37 -20.53 -6.00
N LEU A 141 -9.31 -20.30 -6.91
CA LEU A 141 -10.40 -21.24 -7.21
C LEU A 141 -9.87 -22.56 -7.80
N TYR A 142 -8.89 -22.50 -8.70
CA TYR A 142 -8.25 -23.68 -9.26
C TYR A 142 -7.55 -24.51 -8.17
N LEU A 143 -6.76 -23.86 -7.30
CA LEU A 143 -6.08 -24.53 -6.19
C LEU A 143 -7.08 -25.16 -5.21
N PHE A 144 -8.16 -24.43 -4.88
CA PHE A 144 -9.21 -24.94 -4.01
C PHE A 144 -9.90 -26.18 -4.59
N TYR A 145 -10.25 -26.14 -5.88
CA TYR A 145 -10.85 -27.30 -6.57
C TYR A 145 -9.90 -28.51 -6.58
N ARG A 146 -8.61 -28.31 -6.85
CA ARG A 146 -7.60 -29.38 -6.86
C ARG A 146 -7.35 -30.04 -5.50
N ILE A 147 -7.61 -29.35 -4.40
CA ILE A 147 -7.45 -29.89 -3.04
C ILE A 147 -8.68 -30.70 -2.62
N LEU A 148 -9.86 -30.38 -3.16
CA LEU A 148 -11.13 -31.07 -2.84
C LEU A 148 -11.45 -32.26 -3.75
N ALA A 149 -10.88 -32.31 -4.95
CA ALA A 149 -11.04 -33.40 -5.92
C ALA A 149 -10.02 -34.52 -5.69
#